data_AF-A0A6P9A2L4-F1
#
_entry.id   AF-A0A6P9A2L4-F1
#
_cell.length_a   1.000
_cell.length_b   1.000
_cell.length_c   1.000
_cell.angle_alpha   90.00
_cell.angle_beta   90.00
_cell.angle_gamma   90.00
#
_symmetry.space_group_name_H-M   'P 1'
#
loop_
_entity.id
_entity.type
_entity.pdbx_description
1 polymer ?
#
loop_
_entity_poly.entity_id
_entity_poly.type
_entity_poly.pdbx_seq_one_letter_code
_entity_poly.pdbx_strand_id
1 'polypeptide(L)'
;MEDLLKEWGVSDPTIIESFKANDIVVDDLSTLSEDDLRSLVPCIGPRNRIKRHIAMLLESSNNNSKQTVNSNPTKILLSEEASNTLGEILLDSEEATEENGERSNQSEGSGDQNERSEQSDRSGQSERSGSGSQSRTQSTTKARAEATKRPLAEAADFHNFLEHSPKGSSALKAFKANKKLTDLDRIKLCDAVVNRELKRQFGQTDIKRTV
;
A
#
# COMPACT_ATOMS: atom_id res chain seq x y z
N MET A 1 13.09 13.96 -16.28
CA MET A 1 12.02 13.05 -15.82
C MET A 1 12.56 11.72 -15.28
N GLU A 2 13.36 10.97 -16.05
CA GLU A 2 13.89 9.67 -15.62
C GLU A 2 14.70 9.72 -14.32
N ASP A 3 15.65 10.64 -14.20
CA ASP A 3 16.49 10.76 -13.01
C ASP A 3 15.67 11.11 -11.76
N LEU A 4 14.64 11.95 -11.93
CA LEU A 4 13.72 12.33 -10.86
C LEU A 4 12.91 11.13 -10.35
N LEU A 5 12.38 10.29 -11.25
CA LEU A 5 11.66 9.07 -10.85
C LEU A 5 12.57 8.09 -10.12
N LYS A 6 13.82 7.94 -10.59
CA LYS A 6 14.82 7.11 -9.92
C LYS A 6 15.15 7.65 -8.53
N GLU A 7 15.28 8.96 -8.37
CA GLU A 7 15.49 9.63 -7.08
C GLU A 7 14.34 9.36 -6.09
N TRP A 8 13.10 9.35 -6.59
CA TRP A 8 11.91 8.98 -5.80
C TRP A 8 11.79 7.47 -5.51
N GLY A 9 12.79 6.69 -5.91
CA GLY A 9 12.82 5.24 -5.73
C GLY A 9 11.85 4.49 -6.63
N VAL A 10 11.50 5.07 -7.79
CA VAL A 10 10.75 4.43 -8.87
C VAL A 10 11.70 4.14 -10.02
N SER A 11 12.38 2.99 -9.93
CA SER A 11 13.39 2.55 -10.90
C SER A 11 12.85 1.57 -11.95
N ASP A 12 11.53 1.35 -11.98
CA ASP A 12 10.92 0.44 -12.95
C ASP A 12 10.98 1.06 -14.35
N PRO A 13 11.63 0.41 -15.32
CA PRO A 13 11.77 0.94 -16.68
C PRO A 13 10.40 1.11 -17.37
N THR A 14 9.42 0.25 -17.09
CA THR A 14 8.09 0.32 -17.71
C THR A 14 7.33 1.59 -17.31
N ILE A 15 7.48 2.00 -16.04
CA ILE A 15 6.90 3.25 -15.54
C ILE A 15 7.60 4.44 -16.19
N ILE A 16 8.93 4.44 -16.22
CA ILE A 16 9.72 5.53 -16.81
C ILE A 16 9.38 5.69 -18.30
N GLU A 17 9.29 4.60 -19.05
CA GLU A 17 8.86 4.61 -20.45
C GLU A 17 7.44 5.13 -20.61
N SER A 18 6.51 4.78 -19.70
CA SER A 18 5.13 5.28 -19.75
C SER A 18 5.07 6.80 -19.57
N PHE A 19 5.83 7.38 -18.64
CA PHE A 19 5.91 8.84 -18.49
C PHE A 19 6.52 9.51 -19.73
N LYS A 20 7.57 8.91 -20.33
CA LYS A 20 8.18 9.43 -21.57
C LYS A 20 7.26 9.31 -22.77
N ALA A 21 6.54 8.20 -22.92
CA ALA A 21 5.64 7.95 -24.04
C ALA A 21 4.41 8.87 -24.05
N ASN A 22 4.05 9.42 -22.89
CA ASN A 22 2.99 10.41 -22.75
C ASN A 22 3.53 11.86 -22.70
N ASP A 23 4.82 12.06 -23.02
CA ASP A 23 5.49 13.36 -23.04
C ASP A 23 5.34 14.19 -21.74
N ILE A 24 5.24 13.51 -20.60
CA ILE A 24 5.00 14.17 -19.31
C ILE A 24 6.29 14.83 -18.82
N VAL A 25 6.27 16.16 -18.67
CA VAL A 25 7.36 16.92 -18.07
C VAL A 25 7.16 17.12 -16.57
N VAL A 26 8.17 17.68 -15.90
CA VAL A 26 8.16 17.84 -14.43
C VAL A 26 7.03 18.79 -13.98
N ASP A 27 6.75 19.82 -14.77
CA ASP A 27 5.72 20.82 -14.45
C ASP A 27 4.30 20.23 -14.51
N ASP A 28 4.07 19.27 -15.41
CA ASP A 28 2.79 18.60 -15.60
C ASP A 28 2.41 17.71 -14.41
N LEU A 29 3.39 17.28 -13.61
CA LEU A 29 3.16 16.36 -12.48
C LEU A 29 2.17 16.92 -11.46
N SER A 30 2.11 18.25 -11.32
CA SER A 30 1.16 18.94 -10.44
C SER A 30 -0.29 18.88 -10.94
N THR A 31 -0.48 18.66 -12.23
CA THR A 31 -1.77 18.68 -12.92
C THR A 31 -2.36 17.28 -13.15
N LEU A 32 -1.55 16.23 -12.99
CA LEU A 32 -1.98 14.85 -13.19
C LEU A 32 -3.08 14.46 -12.19
N SER A 33 -4.19 13.94 -12.72
CA SER A 33 -5.26 13.39 -11.89
C SER A 33 -4.88 12.03 -11.30
N GLU A 34 -5.67 11.56 -10.34
CA GLU A 34 -5.53 10.21 -9.78
C GLU A 34 -5.62 9.14 -10.86
N ASP A 35 -6.53 9.31 -11.81
CA ASP A 35 -6.78 8.34 -12.87
C ASP A 35 -5.64 8.32 -13.89
N ASP A 36 -5.05 9.48 -14.20
CA ASP A 36 -3.86 9.57 -15.05
C ASP A 36 -2.67 8.85 -14.40
N LEU A 37 -2.43 9.10 -13.12
CA LEU A 37 -1.39 8.40 -12.35
C LEU A 37 -1.66 6.91 -12.25
N ARG A 38 -2.93 6.48 -12.22
CA ARG A 38 -3.30 5.06 -12.22
C ARG A 38 -3.03 4.40 -13.58
N SER A 39 -3.26 5.14 -14.67
CA SER A 39 -2.95 4.68 -16.03
C SER A 39 -1.44 4.54 -16.25
N LEU A 40 -0.66 5.54 -15.84
CA LEU A 40 0.80 5.56 -15.96
C LEU A 40 1.50 4.61 -14.99
N VAL A 41 0.92 4.42 -13.80
CA VAL A 41 1.50 3.63 -12.71
C VAL A 41 0.41 2.72 -12.12
N PRO A 42 0.20 1.53 -12.71
CA PRO A 42 -0.84 0.59 -12.25
C PRO A 42 -0.61 0.13 -10.80
N CYS A 43 0.66 -0.02 -10.41
CA CYS A 43 1.07 -0.46 -9.08
C CYS A 43 0.84 0.62 -8.01
N ILE A 44 0.06 0.30 -6.99
CA ILE A 44 -0.32 1.22 -5.90
C ILE A 44 0.91 1.78 -5.15
N GLY A 45 1.91 0.94 -4.89
CA GLY A 45 3.10 1.34 -4.11
C GLY A 45 3.90 2.48 -4.75
N PRO A 46 4.47 2.29 -5.95
CA PRO A 46 5.15 3.35 -6.68
C PRO A 46 4.27 4.57 -6.93
N ARG A 47 2.97 4.38 -7.24
CA ARG A 47 2.02 5.48 -7.42
C ARG A 47 1.90 6.37 -6.18
N ASN A 48 1.78 5.77 -5.00
CA ASN A 48 1.70 6.52 -3.74
C ASN A 48 3.01 7.25 -3.41
N ARG A 49 4.18 6.71 -3.79
CA ARG A 49 5.46 7.41 -3.63
C ARG A 49 5.51 8.66 -4.50
N ILE A 50 5.15 8.54 -5.78
CA ILE A 50 5.12 9.66 -6.73
C ILE A 50 4.20 10.76 -6.20
N LYS A 51 2.97 10.43 -5.77
CA LYS A 51 2.04 11.42 -5.19
C LYS A 51 2.62 12.17 -3.99
N ARG A 52 3.27 11.44 -3.07
CA ARG A 52 3.87 12.05 -1.89
C ARG A 52 4.94 13.08 -2.30
N HIS A 53 5.77 12.76 -3.28
CA HIS A 53 6.78 13.68 -3.77
C HIS A 53 6.17 14.87 -4.52
N ILE A 54 5.12 14.67 -5.32
CA ILE A 54 4.38 15.76 -5.96
C ILE A 54 3.79 16.72 -4.91
N ALA A 55 3.19 16.21 -3.85
CA ALA A 55 2.68 17.03 -2.75
C ALA A 55 3.79 17.84 -2.07
N MET A 56 4.95 17.22 -1.79
CA MET A 56 6.09 17.92 -1.21
C MET A 56 6.64 19.02 -2.14
N LEU A 57 6.64 18.81 -3.46
CA LEU A 57 7.05 19.83 -4.43
C LEU A 57 6.09 21.03 -4.42
N LEU A 58 4.79 20.78 -4.36
CA LEU A 58 3.75 21.82 -4.28
C LEU A 58 3.86 22.64 -2.99
N GLU A 59 4.07 21.98 -1.85
CA GLU A 59 4.31 22.64 -0.58
C GLU A 59 5.59 23.51 -0.61
N SER A 60 6.67 22.99 -1.20
CA SER A 60 7.93 23.72 -1.34
C SER A 60 7.78 24.95 -2.25
N SER A 61 6.99 24.84 -3.33
CA SER A 61 6.73 25.96 -4.23
C SER A 61 5.89 27.05 -3.57
N ASN A 62 4.87 26.69 -2.78
CA ASN A 62 4.01 27.66 -2.09
C ASN A 62 4.74 28.41 -0.96
N ASN A 63 5.72 27.78 -0.30
CA ASN A 63 6.47 28.41 0.78
C ASN A 63 7.52 29.41 0.29
N ASN A 64 8.06 29.22 -0.93
CA ASN A 64 9.03 30.16 -1.51
C ASN A 64 8.41 31.47 -2.02
N SER A 65 7.09 31.51 -2.29
CA SER A 65 6.41 32.75 -2.70
C SER A 65 6.01 33.68 -1.55
N LYS A 66 6.25 33.30 -0.27
CA LYS A 66 5.95 34.15 0.90
C LYS A 66 7.18 34.83 1.52
N GLN A 67 8.37 34.69 0.94
CA GLN A 67 9.60 35.24 1.52
C GLN A 67 10.29 36.30 0.65
N THR A 68 9.54 37.30 0.18
CA THR A 68 10.10 38.60 -0.25
C THR A 68 9.13 39.76 0.03
N VAL A 69 8.85 40.06 1.29
CA VAL A 69 8.55 41.43 1.69
C VAL A 69 8.93 41.69 3.15
N ASN A 70 9.81 42.68 3.29
CA ASN A 70 10.10 43.49 4.47
C ASN A 70 10.90 42.91 5.64
N SER A 71 12.22 43.05 5.50
CA SER A 71 13.05 43.58 6.58
C SER A 71 12.66 45.02 6.90
N ASN A 72 11.92 45.25 8.00
CA ASN A 72 12.12 46.41 8.88
C ASN A 72 11.28 46.28 10.16
N PRO A 73 11.90 46.22 11.36
CA PRO A 73 11.17 46.25 12.61
C PRO A 73 10.94 47.70 13.04
N THR A 74 9.83 48.31 12.62
CA THR A 74 9.35 49.56 13.23
C THR A 74 8.14 49.28 14.11
N LYS A 75 8.47 49.14 15.39
CA LYS A 75 7.66 49.41 16.59
C LYS A 75 6.46 50.33 16.32
N ILE A 76 5.24 49.80 16.29
CA ILE A 76 4.01 50.61 16.42
C ILE A 76 3.03 49.91 17.38
N LEU A 77 2.53 50.73 18.30
CA LEU A 77 1.60 50.50 19.38
C LEU A 77 0.22 49.96 18.96
N LEU A 78 -0.41 49.31 19.95
CA LEU A 78 -1.84 49.21 20.24
C LEU A 78 -2.85 49.86 19.27
N SER A 79 -3.84 49.07 18.87
CA SER A 79 -5.26 49.45 19.05
C SER A 79 -6.11 48.18 19.11
N GLU A 80 -6.78 48.00 20.23
CA GLU A 80 -8.05 47.31 20.33
C GLU A 80 -9.10 47.98 19.42
N GLU A 81 -10.09 47.19 19.01
CA GLU A 81 -11.51 47.53 18.86
C GLU A 81 -12.17 47.13 17.53
N ALA A 82 -13.42 46.69 17.70
CA ALA A 82 -14.49 46.33 16.76
C ALA A 82 -14.38 44.93 16.12
N SER A 83 -15.12 43.93 16.62
CA SER A 83 -16.58 43.70 16.46
C SER A 83 -17.03 43.58 15.01
N ASN A 84 -17.97 42.64 14.80
CA ASN A 84 -18.85 42.40 13.64
C ASN A 84 -18.37 41.20 12.78
N THR A 85 -19.11 40.12 12.53
CA THR A 85 -20.54 39.84 12.71
C THR A 85 -20.79 38.33 12.69
N LEU A 86 -21.66 37.89 13.60
CA LEU A 86 -22.39 36.62 13.60
C LEU A 86 -23.02 36.32 12.23
N GLY A 87 -22.63 35.21 11.61
CA GLY A 87 -23.37 34.61 10.49
C GLY A 87 -23.99 33.31 10.93
N GLU A 88 -25.17 33.39 11.56
CA GLU A 88 -26.11 32.28 11.64
C GLU A 88 -26.39 31.74 10.23
N ILE A 89 -26.19 30.44 10.04
CA ILE A 89 -26.98 29.69 9.07
C ILE A 89 -27.60 28.53 9.85
N LEU A 90 -28.71 28.88 10.50
CA LEU A 90 -29.73 27.97 10.97
C LEU A 90 -30.55 27.56 9.74
N LEU A 91 -30.48 26.29 9.35
CA LEU A 91 -31.49 25.69 8.49
C LEU A 91 -32.00 24.44 9.20
N ASP A 92 -33.12 24.64 9.89
CA ASP A 92 -34.08 23.62 10.24
C ASP A 92 -34.55 22.89 8.98
N SER A 93 -34.53 21.57 9.03
CA SER A 93 -35.46 20.72 8.30
C SER A 93 -35.68 19.47 9.13
N GLU A 94 -36.68 19.59 9.98
CA GLU A 94 -37.36 18.49 10.64
C GLU A 94 -38.10 17.61 9.62
N GLU A 95 -38.48 16.44 10.14
CA GLU A 95 -39.66 15.65 9.76
C GLU A 95 -39.44 14.40 8.88
N ALA A 96 -39.09 13.33 9.59
CA ALA A 96 -39.86 12.08 9.76
C ALA A 96 -40.47 11.37 8.53
N THR A 97 -40.14 10.08 8.40
CA THR A 97 -41.10 8.96 8.28
C THR A 97 -40.29 7.65 8.36
N GLU A 98 -40.47 6.88 9.44
CA GLU A 98 -41.28 5.63 9.47
C GLU A 98 -40.68 4.52 8.59
N GLU A 99 -40.08 3.49 9.19
CA GLU A 99 -40.73 2.26 9.70
C GLU A 99 -40.59 1.11 8.68
N ASN A 100 -40.38 -0.09 9.22
CA ASN A 100 -40.51 -1.41 8.60
C ASN A 100 -39.36 -1.98 7.75
N GLY A 101 -38.82 -3.09 8.24
CA GLY A 101 -37.96 -3.95 7.45
C GLY A 101 -37.33 -5.15 8.15
N GLU A 102 -37.93 -5.70 9.21
CA GLU A 102 -37.60 -7.07 9.65
C GLU A 102 -37.85 -8.03 8.48
N ARG A 103 -36.80 -8.71 8.00
CA ARG A 103 -36.94 -10.03 7.41
C ARG A 103 -35.68 -10.86 7.63
N SER A 104 -35.78 -11.63 8.70
CA SER A 104 -35.22 -12.96 8.84
C SER A 104 -35.31 -13.73 7.52
N ASN A 105 -34.22 -14.38 7.13
CA ASN A 105 -34.29 -15.68 6.47
C ASN A 105 -32.99 -16.44 6.70
N GLN A 106 -33.11 -17.37 7.64
CA GLN A 106 -32.35 -18.61 7.68
C GLN A 106 -32.42 -19.28 6.31
N SER A 107 -31.25 -19.69 5.80
CA SER A 107 -31.16 -20.70 4.76
C SER A 107 -30.04 -21.64 5.16
N GLU A 108 -30.43 -22.65 5.93
CA GLU A 108 -29.68 -23.88 6.10
C GLU A 108 -29.62 -24.57 4.73
N GLY A 109 -28.44 -24.54 4.12
CA GLY A 109 -28.11 -25.28 2.91
C GLY A 109 -27.09 -26.35 3.23
N SER A 110 -27.56 -27.45 3.81
CA SER A 110 -26.89 -28.75 3.77
C SER A 110 -26.79 -29.19 2.30
N GLY A 111 -25.56 -29.34 1.81
CA GLY A 111 -25.28 -29.74 0.44
C GLY A 111 -24.09 -30.70 0.43
N ASP A 112 -24.44 -31.95 0.19
CA ASP A 112 -23.66 -33.17 0.21
C ASP A 112 -22.27 -33.15 -0.45
N GLN A 113 -21.38 -33.89 0.21
CA GLN A 113 -20.48 -34.91 -0.32
C GLN A 113 -20.46 -35.06 -1.86
N ASN A 114 -19.29 -34.85 -2.46
CA ASN A 114 -18.95 -35.57 -3.68
C ASN A 114 -17.48 -35.99 -3.63
N GLU A 115 -17.28 -37.23 -3.18
CA GLU A 115 -16.08 -38.00 -3.46
C GLU A 115 -16.09 -38.36 -4.95
N ARG A 116 -15.05 -37.98 -5.70
CA ARG A 116 -14.73 -38.66 -6.96
C ARG A 116 -13.23 -38.69 -7.22
N SER A 117 -12.68 -39.82 -6.78
CA SER A 117 -11.75 -40.73 -7.46
C SER A 117 -10.98 -40.29 -8.71
N GLU A 118 -9.69 -40.69 -8.65
CA GLU A 118 -8.93 -41.39 -9.71
C GLU A 118 -8.43 -40.56 -10.91
N GLN A 119 -7.12 -40.33 -10.95
CA GLN A 119 -6.14 -41.12 -11.72
C GLN A 119 -6.34 -41.01 -13.23
N SER A 120 -5.39 -40.37 -13.90
CA SER A 120 -4.88 -40.88 -15.18
C SER A 120 -3.56 -40.22 -15.53
N ASP A 121 -2.52 -41.04 -15.53
CA ASP A 121 -1.27 -40.88 -16.27
C ASP A 121 -1.51 -40.46 -17.72
N ARG A 122 -0.73 -39.49 -18.21
CA ARG A 122 -0.28 -39.49 -19.61
C ARG A 122 1.13 -38.94 -19.73
N SER A 123 2.07 -39.87 -19.81
CA SER A 123 3.35 -39.72 -20.49
C SER A 123 3.12 -39.34 -21.96
N GLY A 124 3.95 -38.43 -22.47
CA GLY A 124 3.97 -38.05 -23.87
C GLY A 124 5.27 -37.33 -24.20
N GLN A 125 6.29 -38.12 -24.53
CA GLN A 125 7.49 -37.67 -25.21
C GLN A 125 7.12 -37.09 -26.58
N SER A 126 7.78 -36.03 -27.04
CA SER A 126 8.44 -36.05 -28.35
C SER A 126 9.33 -34.83 -28.56
N GLU A 127 10.51 -35.15 -29.06
CA GLU A 127 11.62 -34.31 -29.45
C GLU A 127 11.27 -33.43 -30.67
N ARG A 128 11.86 -32.23 -30.77
CA ARG A 128 12.52 -31.85 -32.02
C ARG A 128 13.52 -30.70 -31.84
N SER A 129 14.73 -31.04 -32.26
CA SER A 129 15.92 -30.22 -32.45
C SER A 129 15.69 -29.04 -33.39
N GLY A 130 16.33 -27.91 -33.08
CA GLY A 130 16.45 -26.75 -33.94
C GLY A 130 17.70 -25.95 -33.59
N SER A 131 18.82 -26.35 -34.20
CA SER A 131 20.12 -25.69 -34.17
C SER A 131 20.07 -24.33 -34.91
N GLY A 132 20.56 -23.27 -34.28
CA GLY A 132 20.76 -21.97 -34.91
C GLY A 132 21.78 -21.13 -34.14
N SER A 133 22.93 -20.92 -34.78
CA SER A 133 24.22 -20.50 -34.24
C SER A 133 24.35 -19.02 -33.81
N GLN A 134 25.15 -18.85 -32.75
CA GLN A 134 26.23 -17.86 -32.55
C GLN A 134 25.95 -16.34 -32.51
N SER A 135 26.23 -15.74 -31.35
CA SER A 135 27.32 -14.75 -31.11
C SER A 135 27.25 -14.28 -29.65
N ARG A 136 28.05 -14.82 -28.73
CA ARG A 136 29.36 -14.31 -28.29
C ARG A 136 29.42 -12.79 -28.07
N THR A 137 29.10 -12.36 -26.85
CA THR A 137 29.88 -11.37 -26.11
C THR A 137 30.00 -11.83 -24.66
N GLN A 138 31.22 -12.19 -24.27
CA GLN A 138 31.62 -12.36 -22.89
C GLN A 138 31.87 -10.97 -22.31
N SER A 139 31.38 -10.68 -21.10
CA SER A 139 32.12 -10.00 -20.03
C SER A 139 31.25 -9.85 -18.78
N THR A 140 31.58 -10.66 -17.78
CA THR A 140 31.72 -10.27 -16.37
C THR A 140 30.65 -9.34 -15.75
N THR A 141 29.82 -9.88 -14.86
CA THR A 141 29.99 -9.64 -13.43
C THR A 141 29.27 -10.72 -12.62
N LYS A 142 30.10 -11.41 -11.85
CA LYS A 142 29.79 -12.24 -10.69
C LYS A 142 29.16 -11.33 -9.63
N ALA A 143 27.86 -11.45 -9.37
CA ALA A 143 27.24 -11.19 -8.06
C ALA A 143 25.71 -11.26 -8.18
N ARG A 144 25.08 -11.73 -7.11
CA ARG A 144 23.64 -11.67 -6.84
C ARG A 144 22.79 -12.85 -7.31
N ALA A 145 23.29 -14.05 -7.04
CA ALA A 145 22.45 -15.16 -6.59
C ALA A 145 22.57 -15.29 -5.06
N GLU A 146 22.25 -14.23 -4.32
CA GLU A 146 21.85 -14.36 -2.91
C GLU A 146 20.32 -14.37 -2.85
N ALA A 147 19.75 -15.46 -3.39
CA ALA A 147 18.46 -15.90 -2.91
C ALA A 147 18.69 -16.36 -1.47
N THR A 148 18.37 -15.46 -0.55
CA THR A 148 18.45 -15.63 0.90
C THR A 148 17.85 -16.98 1.28
N LYS A 149 18.73 -17.96 1.57
CA LYS A 149 18.36 -19.14 2.36
C LYS A 149 17.97 -18.62 3.74
N ARG A 150 16.74 -18.11 3.89
CA ARG A 150 16.18 -17.90 5.23
C ARG A 150 16.16 -19.27 5.90
N PRO A 151 16.81 -19.42 7.05
CA PRO A 151 16.96 -20.72 7.68
C PRO A 151 15.55 -21.25 8.03
N LEU A 152 15.27 -22.50 7.65
CA LEU A 152 14.02 -23.21 7.98
C LEU A 152 13.64 -23.09 9.47
N ALA A 153 14.65 -22.89 10.34
CA ALA A 153 14.50 -22.66 11.77
C ALA A 153 13.67 -21.39 12.10
N GLU A 154 13.76 -20.32 11.30
CA GLU A 154 13.05 -19.06 11.57
C GLU A 154 11.55 -19.16 11.26
N ALA A 155 11.18 -20.05 10.32
CA ALA A 155 9.77 -20.32 10.00
C ALA A 155 9.06 -21.09 11.13
N ALA A 156 9.73 -22.07 11.74
CA ALA A 156 9.21 -22.79 12.89
C ALA A 156 9.02 -21.87 14.10
N ASP A 157 9.96 -20.97 14.33
CA ASP A 157 9.90 -19.96 15.37
C ASP A 157 8.77 -18.93 15.14
N PHE A 158 8.49 -18.59 13.88
CA PHE A 158 7.36 -17.72 13.52
C PHE A 158 5.99 -18.34 13.74
N HIS A 159 5.81 -19.62 13.38
CA HIS A 159 4.56 -20.31 13.67
C HIS A 159 4.32 -20.40 15.18
N ASN A 160 5.35 -20.76 15.93
CA ASN A 160 5.30 -20.85 17.39
C ASN A 160 4.92 -19.49 18.02
N PHE A 161 5.53 -18.40 17.55
CA PHE A 161 5.16 -17.05 17.98
C PHE A 161 3.69 -16.70 17.71
N LEU A 162 3.19 -17.00 16.51
CA LEU A 162 1.80 -16.70 16.17
C LEU A 162 0.83 -17.51 17.03
N GLU A 163 1.14 -18.78 17.34
CA GLU A 163 0.32 -19.61 18.22
C GLU A 163 0.21 -19.08 19.65
N HIS A 164 1.26 -18.45 20.18
CA HIS A 164 1.27 -17.91 21.54
C HIS A 164 0.79 -16.45 21.63
N SER A 165 0.66 -15.76 20.50
CA SER A 165 0.08 -14.42 20.45
C SER A 165 -1.45 -14.48 20.43
N PRO A 166 -2.18 -13.69 21.25
CA PRO A 166 -3.64 -13.63 21.18
C PRO A 166 -4.16 -13.25 19.79
N LYS A 167 -3.51 -12.26 19.13
CA LYS A 167 -3.87 -11.81 17.78
C LYS A 167 -3.48 -12.84 16.72
N GLY A 168 -2.27 -13.42 16.84
CA GLY A 168 -1.77 -14.43 15.90
C GLY A 168 -2.60 -15.71 15.93
N SER A 169 -2.92 -16.22 17.12
CA SER A 169 -3.68 -17.46 17.29
C SER A 169 -5.12 -17.33 16.78
N SER A 170 -5.74 -16.16 16.98
CA SER A 170 -7.06 -15.84 16.41
C SER A 170 -7.02 -15.87 14.88
N ALA A 171 -6.04 -15.22 14.26
CA ALA A 171 -5.88 -15.22 12.81
C ALA A 171 -5.58 -16.63 12.25
N LEU A 172 -4.73 -17.42 12.93
CA LEU A 172 -4.42 -18.80 12.55
C LEU A 172 -5.66 -19.70 12.63
N LYS A 173 -6.50 -19.57 13.66
CA LYS A 173 -7.76 -20.32 13.78
C LYS A 173 -8.72 -19.97 12.64
N ALA A 174 -8.88 -18.68 12.35
CA ALA A 174 -9.72 -18.21 11.24
C ALA A 174 -9.25 -18.78 9.89
N PHE A 175 -7.93 -18.78 9.65
CA PHE A 175 -7.35 -19.35 8.43
C PHE A 175 -7.52 -20.87 8.36
N LYS A 176 -7.34 -21.59 9.47
CA LYS A 176 -7.52 -23.05 9.51
C LYS A 176 -8.96 -23.45 9.16
N ALA A 177 -9.94 -22.69 9.66
CA ALA A 177 -11.37 -22.90 9.43
C ALA A 177 -11.80 -22.54 7.99
N ASN A 178 -11.43 -21.36 7.51
CA ASN A 178 -12.01 -20.80 6.28
C ASN A 178 -11.09 -20.90 5.06
N LYS A 179 -9.84 -21.35 5.24
CA LYS A 179 -8.76 -21.32 4.23
C LYS A 179 -8.50 -19.93 3.63
N LYS A 180 -9.06 -18.89 4.23
CA LYS A 180 -8.99 -17.49 3.81
C LYS A 180 -9.01 -16.61 5.05
N LEU A 181 -8.20 -15.55 5.02
CA LEU A 181 -8.20 -14.51 6.05
C LEU A 181 -9.09 -13.35 5.59
N THR A 182 -9.98 -12.89 6.46
CA THR A 182 -10.72 -11.64 6.30
C THR A 182 -9.78 -10.44 6.44
N ASP A 183 -10.20 -9.26 6.00
CA ASP A 183 -9.39 -8.05 6.13
C ASP A 183 -9.06 -7.73 7.60
N LEU A 184 -10.01 -7.99 8.50
CA LEU A 184 -9.80 -7.85 9.94
C LEU A 184 -8.73 -8.82 10.47
N ASP A 185 -8.73 -10.08 10.02
CA ASP A 185 -7.74 -11.07 10.44
C ASP A 185 -6.35 -10.75 9.86
N ARG A 186 -6.29 -10.21 8.64
CA ARG A 186 -5.05 -9.72 8.04
C ARG A 186 -4.47 -8.55 8.83
N ILE A 187 -5.30 -7.61 9.26
CA ILE A 187 -4.88 -6.49 10.13
C ILE A 187 -4.32 -7.02 11.46
N LYS A 188 -5.03 -7.94 12.12
CA LYS A 188 -4.57 -8.57 13.37
C LYS A 188 -3.23 -9.30 13.19
N LEU A 189 -3.05 -9.98 12.06
CA LEU A 189 -1.81 -10.68 11.73
C LEU A 189 -0.67 -9.68 11.50
N CYS A 190 -0.90 -8.62 10.70
CA CYS A 190 0.08 -7.55 10.49
C CYS A 190 0.51 -6.90 11.82
N ASP A 191 -0.45 -6.59 12.70
CA ASP A 191 -0.17 -6.06 14.03
C ASP A 191 0.73 -7.01 14.85
N ALA A 192 0.46 -8.33 14.81
CA ALA A 192 1.26 -9.31 15.54
C ALA A 192 2.70 -9.37 15.00
N VAL A 193 2.86 -9.33 13.67
CA VAL A 193 4.18 -9.35 13.01
C VAL A 193 4.97 -8.08 13.30
N VAL A 194 4.36 -6.91 13.15
CA VAL A 194 5.01 -5.62 13.40
C VAL A 194 5.43 -5.51 14.86
N ASN A 195 4.56 -5.88 15.80
CA ASN A 195 4.92 -5.86 17.23
C ASN A 195 6.06 -6.81 17.57
N ARG A 196 6.14 -7.98 16.91
CA ARG A 196 7.28 -8.89 17.08
C ARG A 196 8.57 -8.25 16.62
N GLU A 197 8.56 -7.67 15.42
CA GLU A 197 9.76 -7.08 14.82
C GLU A 197 10.24 -5.86 15.60
N LEU A 198 9.30 -5.03 16.06
CA LEU A 198 9.60 -3.91 16.95
C LEU A 198 10.17 -4.39 18.30
N LYS A 199 9.61 -5.44 18.91
CA LYS A 199 10.17 -6.03 20.14
C LYS A 199 11.58 -6.58 19.92
N ARG A 200 11.86 -7.21 18.77
CA ARG A 200 13.18 -7.74 18.41
C ARG A 200 14.23 -6.63 18.26
N GLN A 201 13.85 -5.51 17.63
CA GLN A 201 14.77 -4.41 17.33
C GLN A 201 14.98 -3.45 18.50
N PHE A 202 13.95 -3.23 19.33
CA PHE A 202 13.96 -2.15 20.33
C PHE A 202 13.80 -2.62 21.79
N GLY A 203 13.66 -3.93 22.05
CA GLY A 203 13.76 -4.48 23.40
C GLY A 203 12.58 -4.23 24.36
N GLN A 204 11.44 -3.68 23.88
CA GLN A 204 10.12 -3.42 24.52
C GLN A 204 9.73 -1.93 24.40
N THR A 205 8.47 -1.54 24.14
CA THR A 205 7.22 -1.88 24.84
C THR A 205 6.01 -1.90 23.89
N ASP A 206 4.88 -2.46 24.34
CA ASP A 206 3.62 -2.51 23.59
C ASP A 206 3.14 -1.10 23.22
N ILE A 207 3.33 -0.71 21.95
CA ILE A 207 2.79 0.53 21.42
C ILE A 207 1.28 0.31 21.21
N LYS A 208 0.48 0.73 22.19
CA LYS A 208 -0.96 0.87 22.00
C LYS A 208 -1.16 1.95 20.93
N ARG A 209 -1.54 1.54 19.71
CA ARG A 209 -2.14 2.47 18.75
C ARG A 209 -3.46 2.95 19.35
N THR A 210 -3.46 4.17 19.86
CA THR A 210 -4.70 4.91 20.12
C THR A 210 -5.29 5.22 18.75
N VAL A 211 -6.45 4.64 18.47
CA VAL A 211 -7.28 4.92 17.27
C VAL A 211 -8.22 6.05 17.63
#